data_AF-A0A832ALL9-F1
#
_entry.id   AF-A0A832ALL9-F1
#
_cell.length_a   1.000
_cell.length_b   1.000
_cell.length_c   1.000
_cell.angle_alpha   90.00
_cell.angle_beta   90.00
_cell.angle_gamma   90.00
#
_symmetry.space_group_name_H-M   'P 1'
#
loop_
_entity.id
_entity.type
_entity.pdbx_description
1 polymer ?
#
loop_
_entity_poly.entity_id
_entity_poly.type
_entity_poly.pdbx_seq_one_letter_code
_entity_poly.pdbx_strand_id
1 'polypeptide(L)'
;YHNLVVDFRSLLVMRKFGYPVIFDATHSLQLPGGGGHFSSGQPEFIIPFARAAVAVGVDGLYVETHPEPAKALSDAASMLPLKNLEELIQEALKVYQAVGKS
;
A
#
# COMPACT_ATOMS: atom_id res chain seq x y z
N TYR A 1 -14.30 -9.79 -11.21
CA TYR A 1 -13.33 -9.27 -12.20
C TYR A 1 -13.09 -7.79 -11.92
N HIS A 2 -11.97 -7.19 -12.38
CA HIS A 2 -11.59 -5.79 -12.11
C HIS A 2 -11.32 -5.44 -10.65
N ASN A 3 -10.85 -6.40 -9.86
CA ASN A 3 -10.46 -6.19 -8.47
C ASN A 3 -9.23 -7.04 -8.14
N LEU A 4 -8.45 -6.57 -7.17
CA LEU A 4 -7.29 -7.27 -6.63
C LEU A 4 -7.57 -7.72 -5.19
N VAL A 5 -6.84 -8.73 -4.75
CA VAL A 5 -6.87 -9.19 -3.35
C VAL A 5 -5.44 -9.33 -2.86
N VAL A 6 -5.21 -8.82 -1.64
CA VAL A 6 -3.95 -9.05 -0.92
C VAL A 6 -4.12 -10.25 0.00
N ASP A 7 -3.44 -11.34 -0.33
CA ASP A 7 -3.26 -12.45 0.60
C ASP A 7 -2.01 -12.20 1.45
N PHE A 8 -2.20 -11.71 2.68
CA PHE A 8 -1.09 -11.40 3.59
C PHE A 8 -0.22 -12.61 3.96
N ARG A 9 -0.69 -13.85 3.77
CA ARG A 9 0.15 -15.05 3.93
C ARG A 9 1.31 -15.06 2.94
N SER A 10 1.13 -14.45 1.76
CA SER A 10 2.16 -14.36 0.73
C SER A 10 3.41 -13.64 1.23
N LEU A 11 3.28 -12.64 2.11
CA LEU A 11 4.41 -11.89 2.66
C LEU A 11 5.33 -12.82 3.47
N LEU A 12 4.74 -13.70 4.29
CA LEU A 12 5.46 -14.70 5.07
C LEU A 12 6.05 -15.81 4.18
N VAL A 13 5.35 -16.19 3.10
CA VAL A 13 5.86 -17.16 2.13
C VAL A 13 7.07 -16.60 1.38
N MET A 14 6.99 -15.36 0.89
CA MET A 14 8.08 -14.69 0.18
C MET A 14 9.32 -14.48 1.07
N ARG A 15 9.12 -14.17 2.36
CA ARG A 15 10.22 -14.01 3.31
C ARG A 15 11.09 -15.28 3.46
N LYS A 16 10.51 -16.48 3.26
CA LYS A 16 11.25 -17.75 3.34
C LYS A 16 12.35 -17.90 2.29
N PHE A 17 12.31 -17.11 1.21
CA PHE A 17 13.36 -17.09 0.20
C PHE A 17 14.61 -16.32 0.65
N GLY A 18 14.61 -15.70 1.84
CA GLY A 18 15.78 -15.03 2.42
C GLY A 18 16.02 -13.61 1.91
N TYR A 19 15.03 -12.99 1.26
CA TYR A 19 15.10 -11.63 0.73
C TYR A 19 14.12 -10.69 1.45
N PRO A 20 14.42 -9.38 1.49
CA PRO A 20 13.48 -8.37 1.99
C PRO A 20 12.16 -8.38 1.21
N VAL A 21 11.05 -8.23 1.93
CA VAL A 21 9.70 -8.17 1.36
C VAL A 21 9.16 -6.75 1.52
N ILE A 22 8.77 -6.14 0.40
CA ILE A 22 8.14 -4.82 0.35
C ILE A 22 6.67 -4.98 0.02
N PHE A 23 5.80 -4.27 0.74
CA PHE A 23 4.39 -4.19 0.40
C PHE A 23 4.06 -2.88 -0.32
N ASP A 24 3.46 -3.00 -1.50
CA ASP A 24 2.94 -1.86 -2.28
C ASP A 24 1.55 -1.49 -1.78
N ALA A 25 1.46 -0.38 -1.06
CA ALA A 25 0.21 0.07 -0.44
C ALA A 25 -0.69 0.85 -1.40
N THR A 26 -0.21 1.20 -2.61
CA THR A 26 -1.00 1.94 -3.61
C THR A 26 -1.54 1.01 -4.69
N HIS A 27 -0.70 0.23 -5.35
CA HIS A 27 -1.12 -0.62 -6.47
C HIS A 27 -1.94 -1.84 -6.03
N SER A 28 -1.74 -2.31 -4.81
CA SER A 28 -2.55 -3.40 -4.24
C SER A 28 -4.04 -3.07 -4.11
N LEU A 29 -4.38 -1.78 -4.19
CA LEU A 29 -5.74 -1.24 -4.04
C LEU A 29 -6.30 -0.71 -5.36
N GLN A 30 -5.62 -0.98 -6.47
CA GLN A 30 -6.13 -0.65 -7.79
C GLN A 30 -7.34 -1.51 -8.14
N LEU A 31 -8.23 -0.92 -8.93
CA LEU A 31 -9.35 -1.57 -9.60
C LEU A 31 -9.01 -1.63 -11.09
N PRO A 32 -8.38 -2.72 -11.59
CA PRO A 32 -7.86 -2.78 -12.95
C PRO A 32 -8.97 -2.65 -13.98
N GLY A 33 -8.88 -1.63 -14.84
CA GLY A 33 -9.92 -1.31 -15.83
C GLY A 33 -11.21 -0.72 -15.23
N GLY A 34 -11.24 -0.38 -13.94
CA GLY A 34 -12.41 0.21 -13.28
C GLY A 34 -12.82 1.59 -13.81
N GLY A 35 -11.93 2.30 -14.51
CA GLY A 35 -12.21 3.56 -15.21
C GLY A 35 -12.47 3.42 -16.71
N GLY A 36 -12.67 2.19 -17.21
CA GLY A 36 -12.84 1.91 -18.65
C GLY A 36 -11.53 1.92 -19.44
N HIS A 37 -10.85 3.07 -19.52
CA HIS A 37 -9.57 3.23 -20.24
C HIS A 37 -8.33 3.34 -19.32
N PHE A 38 -8.56 3.45 -18.01
CA PHE A 38 -7.51 3.56 -16.99
C PHE A 38 -7.92 2.80 -15.72
N SER A 39 -6.93 2.45 -14.89
CA SER A 39 -7.17 1.83 -13.59
C SER A 39 -7.75 2.86 -12.61
N SER A 40 -8.80 2.47 -11.88
CA SER A 40 -9.27 3.21 -10.70
C SER A 40 -8.53 2.69 -9.45
N GLY A 41 -8.86 3.20 -8.27
CA GLY A 41 -8.29 2.74 -7.01
C GLY A 41 -9.16 3.06 -5.81
N GLN A 42 -8.72 2.57 -4.65
CA GLN A 42 -9.39 2.78 -3.35
C GLN A 42 -8.40 3.37 -2.33
N PRO A 43 -7.99 4.64 -2.51
CA PRO A 43 -6.95 5.26 -1.69
C PRO A 43 -7.33 5.37 -0.21
N GLU A 44 -8.62 5.31 0.12
CA GLU A 44 -9.13 5.22 1.49
C GLU A 44 -8.59 4.00 2.26
N PHE A 45 -8.11 2.97 1.57
CA PHE A 45 -7.58 1.76 2.19
C PHE A 45 -6.04 1.73 2.32
N ILE A 46 -5.32 2.75 1.83
CA ILE A 46 -3.84 2.75 1.83
C ILE A 46 -3.29 2.63 3.26
N ILE A 47 -3.70 3.53 4.16
CA ILE A 47 -3.22 3.54 5.55
C ILE A 47 -3.59 2.23 6.30
N PRO A 48 -4.84 1.73 6.29
CA PRO A 48 -5.15 0.49 6.99
C PRO A 48 -4.41 -0.73 6.40
N PHE A 49 -4.20 -0.82 5.08
CA PHE A 49 -3.45 -1.92 4.49
C PHE A 49 -1.95 -1.82 4.76
N ALA A 50 -1.38 -0.61 4.79
CA ALA A 50 0.00 -0.39 5.23
C ALA A 50 0.19 -0.88 6.67
N ARG A 51 -0.73 -0.54 7.59
CA ARG A 51 -0.72 -1.05 8.97
C ARG A 51 -0.80 -2.58 9.02
N ALA A 52 -1.68 -3.18 8.22
CA ALA A 52 -1.82 -4.64 8.16
C ALA A 52 -0.52 -5.32 7.67
N ALA A 53 0.11 -4.78 6.62
CA ALA A 53 1.37 -5.29 6.09
C ALA A 53 2.50 -5.20 7.13
N VAL A 54 2.61 -4.06 7.81
CA VAL A 54 3.59 -3.86 8.88
C VAL A 54 3.35 -4.82 10.05
N ALA A 55 2.10 -5.02 10.46
CA ALA A 55 1.75 -5.95 11.53
C ALA A 55 2.09 -7.42 11.18
N VAL A 56 2.00 -7.80 9.90
CA VAL A 56 2.36 -9.13 9.42
C VAL A 56 3.88 -9.34 9.36
N GLY A 57 4.65 -8.26 9.15
CA GLY A 57 6.11 -8.28 9.13
C GLY A 57 6.68 -8.13 7.73
N VAL A 58 6.64 -6.90 7.21
CA VAL A 58 7.34 -6.49 5.98
C VAL A 58 8.58 -5.68 6.30
N ASP A 59 9.53 -5.69 5.37
CA ASP A 59 10.81 -4.97 5.49
C ASP A 59 10.71 -3.53 5.00
N GLY A 60 9.62 -3.21 4.29
CA GLY A 60 9.32 -1.84 3.88
C GLY A 60 7.96 -1.70 3.22
N LEU A 61 7.57 -0.45 3.02
CA LEU A 61 6.38 -0.03 2.32
C LEU A 61 6.77 0.71 1.05
N TYR A 62 6.05 0.45 -0.04
CA TYR A 62 6.06 1.26 -1.24
C TYR A 62 4.75 2.05 -1.31
N VAL A 63 4.85 3.35 -1.57
CA VAL A 63 3.71 4.27 -1.58
C VAL A 63 3.92 5.33 -2.65
N GLU A 64 2.99 5.44 -3.60
CA GLU A 64 2.92 6.58 -4.50
C GLU A 64 2.14 7.74 -3.90
N THR A 65 2.62 8.96 -4.16
CA THR A 65 2.01 10.18 -3.63
C THR A 65 2.03 11.30 -4.66
N HIS A 66 1.08 12.23 -4.54
CA HIS A 66 1.07 13.46 -5.34
C HIS A 66 0.49 14.63 -4.54
N PRO A 67 0.98 15.88 -4.72
CA PRO A 67 0.39 17.06 -4.09
C PRO A 67 -1.08 17.25 -4.44
N GLU A 68 -1.44 16.91 -5.69
CA GLU A 68 -2.79 17.02 -6.24
C GLU A 68 -3.13 15.74 -7.03
N PRO A 69 -3.52 14.61 -6.41
CA PRO A 69 -3.68 13.32 -7.09
C PRO A 69 -4.50 13.37 -8.39
N ALA A 70 -5.56 14.18 -8.41
CA ALA A 70 -6.40 14.39 -9.59
C ALA A 70 -5.67 14.97 -10.83
N LYS A 71 -4.47 15.56 -10.66
CA LYS A 71 -3.62 16.07 -11.74
C LYS A 71 -2.48 15.13 -12.13
N ALA A 72 -2.36 13.96 -11.49
CA ALA A 72 -1.33 12.99 -11.83
C ALA A 72 -1.56 12.44 -13.25
N LEU A 73 -0.48 12.25 -14.00
CA LEU A 73 -0.53 11.75 -15.38
C LEU A 73 -0.81 10.24 -15.45
N SER A 74 -0.58 9.54 -14.34
CA SER A 74 -0.87 8.12 -14.15
C SER A 74 -1.40 7.93 -12.73
N ASP A 75 -2.21 6.89 -12.53
CA ASP A 75 -2.64 6.38 -11.21
C ASP A 75 -3.31 7.41 -10.29
N ALA A 76 -3.86 8.48 -10.86
CA ALA A 76 -4.53 9.59 -10.16
C ALA A 76 -5.61 9.13 -9.15
N ALA A 77 -6.28 8.01 -9.43
CA ALA A 77 -7.33 7.43 -8.58
C ALA A 77 -6.79 6.56 -7.43
N SER A 78 -5.49 6.28 -7.37
CA SER A 78 -4.87 5.33 -6.43
C SER A 78 -3.81 5.94 -5.52
N MET A 79 -3.32 7.14 -5.84
CA MET A 79 -2.26 7.79 -5.08
C MET A 79 -2.73 8.31 -3.72
N LEU A 80 -1.84 8.26 -2.73
CA LEU A 80 -2.02 8.97 -1.47
C LEU A 80 -1.85 10.48 -1.69
N PRO A 81 -2.73 11.35 -1.17
CA PRO A 81 -2.43 12.78 -1.13
C PRO A 81 -1.17 13.06 -0.31
N LEU A 82 -0.24 13.87 -0.82
CA LEU A 82 1.07 14.11 -0.17
C LEU A 82 0.97 14.60 1.27
N LYS A 83 -0.05 15.40 1.59
CA LYS A 83 -0.31 15.88 2.95
C LYS A 83 -0.60 14.75 3.96
N ASN A 84 -1.00 13.56 3.51
CA ASN A 84 -1.31 12.39 4.33
C ASN A 84 -0.11 11.44 4.46
N LEU A 85 1.02 11.70 3.79
CA LEU A 85 2.19 10.83 3.85
C LEU A 85 2.77 10.75 5.27
N GLU A 86 2.82 11.88 5.99
CA GLU A 86 3.29 11.90 7.38
C GLU A 86 2.42 11.03 8.28
N GLU A 87 1.09 11.14 8.15
CA GLU A 87 0.13 10.30 8.89
C GLU A 87 0.39 8.81 8.64
N LEU A 88 0.56 8.41 7.38
CA LEU A 88 0.87 7.02 7.02
C LEU A 88 2.14 6.54 7.71
N ILE A 89 3.21 7.33 7.66
CA ILE A 89 4.51 6.96 8.26
C ILE A 89 4.36 6.80 9.77
N GLN A 90 3.69 7.75 10.44
CA GLN A 90 3.49 7.69 11.89
C GLN A 90 2.66 6.46 12.30
N GLU A 91 1.57 6.18 11.59
CA GLU A 91 0.73 5.01 11.86
C GLU A 91 1.49 3.70 11.62
N ALA A 92 2.27 3.60 10.54
CA ALA A 92 3.10 2.44 10.25
C ALA A 92 4.16 2.23 11.35
N LEU A 93 4.86 3.29 11.78
CA LEU A 93 5.87 3.21 12.82
C LEU A 93 5.29 2.80 14.18
N LYS A 94 4.11 3.30 14.56
CA LYS A 94 3.42 2.88 15.78
C LYS A 94 3.15 1.38 15.78
N VAL A 95 2.64 0.84 14.68
CA VAL A 95 2.39 -0.61 14.55
C VAL A 95 3.70 -1.38 14.62
N TYR A 96 4.71 -0.97 13.84
CA TYR A 96 6.04 -1.60 13.83
C TYR A 96 6.65 -1.67 15.24
N GLN A 97 6.58 -0.59 16.00
CA GLN A 97 7.09 -0.54 17.38
C GLN A 97 6.31 -1.48 18.31
N ALA A 98 4.99 -1.59 18.13
CA ALA A 98 4.14 -2.45 18.95
C ALA A 98 4.35 -3.94 18.69
N VAL A 99 4.59 -4.35 17.43
CA VAL A 99 4.82 -5.76 17.08
C VAL A 99 6.27 -6.20 17.22
N GLY A 100 7.21 -5.26 17.27
CA GLY A 100 8.64 -5.54 17.35
C GLY A 100 9.26 -5.91 16.00
N LYS A 101 10.57 -6.22 15.99
CA LYS A 101 11.27 -6.67 14.78
C LYS A 101 10.79 -8.07 14.38
N SER A 102 10.31 -8.19 13.14
CA SER A 102 9.97 -9.46 12.48
C SER A 102 11.18 -10.17 11.91
#